data_AF-A0A1N7HE10-F1
#
_entry.id   AF-A0A1N7HE10-F1
#
_cell.length_a   1.000
_cell.length_b   1.000
_cell.length_c   1.000
_cell.angle_alpha   90.00
_cell.angle_beta   90.00
_cell.angle_gamma   90.00
#
_symmetry.space_group_name_H-M   'P 1'
#
loop_
_entity.id
_entity.type
_entity.pdbx_description
1 polymer ?
#
loop_
_entity_poly.entity_id
_entity_poly.type
_entity_poly.pdbx_seq_one_letter_code
_entity_poly.pdbx_strand_id
1 'polypeptide(L)'
;MTVFTTKQTAAEIRKHLRATWPGVKFSVRCDRGTASSWIRVSWTDGPTDQQVRHETHQFQGAQFNGMTDSYDDLGEALVCTNPAELPEVRRYYCDGINTSRDISDPAVVAAAQTIAAENPDIRAAFSIEDIDPAALTYNRLHRDLSTIRLDENRWIKYHGQPVTGRHLPDLGSVISAAVHCTDYTGDTPTVADRH
;
A
#
# COMPACT_ATOMS: atom_id res chain seq x y z
N MET A 1 -14.30 30.72 -0.87
CA MET A 1 -14.29 29.28 -1.16
C MET A 1 -13.67 29.07 -2.52
N THR A 2 -12.55 28.35 -2.57
CA THR A 2 -11.88 28.02 -3.83
C THR A 2 -12.25 26.60 -4.24
N VAL A 3 -12.70 26.46 -5.50
CA VAL A 3 -13.12 25.20 -6.08
C VAL A 3 -11.98 24.56 -6.84
N PHE A 4 -11.72 23.28 -6.56
CA PHE A 4 -10.69 22.49 -7.21
C PHE A 4 -11.32 21.42 -8.11
N THR A 5 -11.00 21.49 -9.41
CA THR A 5 -11.26 20.41 -10.36
C THR A 5 -10.43 19.17 -10.00
N THR A 6 -10.84 17.98 -10.43
CA THR A 6 -10.08 16.73 -10.22
C THR A 6 -8.63 16.84 -10.64
N LYS A 7 -8.34 17.59 -11.72
CA LYS A 7 -6.97 17.82 -12.19
C LYS A 7 -6.14 18.68 -11.22
N GLN A 8 -6.74 19.72 -10.65
CA GLN A 8 -6.09 20.55 -9.64
C GLN A 8 -5.92 19.76 -8.33
N THR A 9 -6.91 18.98 -7.93
CA THR A 9 -6.82 18.05 -6.80
C THR A 9 -5.66 17.07 -6.97
N ALA A 10 -5.51 16.46 -8.15
CA ALA A 10 -4.39 15.57 -8.45
C ALA A 10 -3.02 16.25 -8.38
N ALA A 11 -2.95 17.56 -8.70
CA ALA A 11 -1.72 18.33 -8.54
C ALA A 11 -1.39 18.60 -7.08
N GLU A 12 -2.39 18.93 -6.25
CA GLU A 12 -2.21 19.12 -4.80
C GLU A 12 -1.82 17.83 -4.10
N ILE A 13 -2.50 16.70 -4.41
CA ILE A 13 -2.12 15.37 -3.88
C ILE A 13 -0.65 15.07 -4.21
N ARG A 14 -0.20 15.32 -5.43
CA ARG A 14 1.20 15.08 -5.81
C ARG A 14 2.19 15.91 -4.99
N LYS A 15 1.87 17.18 -4.71
CA LYS A 15 2.71 18.05 -3.88
C LYS A 15 2.75 17.54 -2.44
N HIS A 16 1.58 17.23 -1.88
CA HIS A 16 1.43 16.71 -0.52
C HIS A 16 2.24 15.43 -0.32
N LEU A 17 2.01 14.41 -1.16
CA LEU A 17 2.72 13.14 -1.08
C LEU A 17 4.24 13.27 -1.23
N ARG A 18 4.71 14.21 -2.08
CA ARG A 18 6.15 14.48 -2.24
C ARG A 18 6.76 15.18 -1.03
N ALA A 19 5.99 16.00 -0.32
CA ALA A 19 6.43 16.62 0.92
C ALA A 19 6.46 15.61 2.07
N THR A 20 5.46 14.74 2.17
CA THR A 20 5.36 13.70 3.20
C THR A 20 6.41 12.59 3.01
N TRP A 21 6.63 12.15 1.76
CA TRP A 21 7.58 11.08 1.43
C TRP A 21 8.50 11.46 0.25
N PRO A 22 9.55 12.27 0.50
CA PRO A 22 10.43 12.78 -0.57
C PRO A 22 11.17 11.70 -1.37
N GLY A 23 11.39 10.52 -0.79
CA GLY A 23 12.08 9.39 -1.42
C GLY A 23 11.18 8.47 -2.26
N VAL A 24 9.86 8.65 -2.23
CA VAL A 24 8.91 7.74 -2.88
C VAL A 24 8.32 8.37 -4.14
N LYS A 25 8.34 7.62 -5.24
CA LYS A 25 7.81 8.08 -6.53
C LYS A 25 6.34 7.71 -6.68
N PHE A 26 5.47 8.70 -6.46
CA PHE A 26 4.03 8.54 -6.69
C PHE A 26 3.61 8.88 -8.13
N SER A 27 2.75 8.04 -8.70
CA SER A 27 1.98 8.28 -9.91
C SER A 27 0.56 8.67 -9.53
N VAL A 28 0.22 9.95 -9.72
CA VAL A 28 -1.14 10.48 -9.48
C VAL A 28 -1.78 10.82 -10.82
N ARG A 29 -2.87 10.13 -11.18
CA ARG A 29 -3.57 10.29 -12.45
C ARG A 29 -5.06 10.43 -12.24
N CYS A 30 -5.70 11.31 -13.01
CA CYS A 30 -7.16 11.34 -13.10
C CYS A 30 -7.62 10.19 -14.00
N ASP A 31 -8.75 9.59 -13.67
CA ASP A 31 -9.43 8.67 -14.58
C ASP A 31 -10.01 9.41 -15.80
N ARG A 32 -10.38 8.65 -16.83
CA ARG A 32 -10.85 9.19 -18.12
C ARG A 32 -12.35 8.96 -18.29
N GLY A 33 -13.00 9.81 -19.09
CA GLY A 33 -14.42 9.66 -19.45
C GLY A 33 -15.37 10.02 -18.30
N THR A 34 -16.41 9.21 -18.10
CA THR A 34 -17.41 9.38 -17.03
C THR A 34 -16.82 9.27 -15.62
N ALA A 35 -15.65 8.63 -15.49
CA ALA A 35 -14.90 8.53 -14.24
C ALA A 35 -13.91 9.69 -14.01
N SER A 36 -14.01 10.81 -14.74
CA SER A 36 -13.08 11.95 -14.61
C SER A 36 -13.08 12.65 -13.24
N SER A 37 -14.03 12.31 -12.36
CA SER A 37 -14.04 12.71 -10.94
C SER A 37 -13.19 11.81 -10.03
N TRP A 38 -12.57 10.75 -10.55
CA TRP A 38 -11.75 9.82 -9.76
C TRP A 38 -10.25 10.06 -9.98
N ILE A 39 -9.48 9.78 -8.93
CA ILE A 39 -8.01 9.84 -8.97
C ILE A 39 -7.46 8.48 -8.60
N ARG A 40 -6.50 8.00 -9.38
CA ARG A 40 -5.66 6.86 -9.04
C ARG A 40 -4.29 7.34 -8.57
N VAL A 41 -3.90 6.92 -7.37
CA VAL A 41 -2.57 7.08 -6.79
C VAL A 41 -1.90 5.72 -6.77
N SER A 42 -0.75 5.59 -7.42
CA SER A 42 0.04 4.36 -7.37
C SER A 42 1.51 4.60 -7.10
N TRP A 43 2.16 3.67 -6.41
CA TRP A 43 3.58 3.72 -6.08
C TRP A 43 4.12 2.30 -5.88
N THR A 44 5.43 2.17 -5.87
CA THR A 44 6.13 0.90 -5.63
C THR A 44 6.83 0.99 -4.28
N ASP A 45 6.70 -0.05 -3.45
CA ASP A 45 7.24 -0.11 -2.08
C ASP A 45 6.85 1.14 -1.26
N GLY A 46 7.73 1.73 -0.46
CA GLY A 46 7.44 2.97 0.30
C GLY A 46 6.41 2.80 1.43
N PRO A 47 5.55 3.79 1.72
CA PRO A 47 4.59 3.70 2.82
C PRO A 47 3.50 2.66 2.54
N THR A 48 2.85 2.19 3.60
CA THR A 48 1.69 1.29 3.51
C THR A 48 0.51 1.96 2.81
N ASP A 49 -0.36 1.17 2.20
CA ASP A 49 -1.59 1.65 1.58
C ASP A 49 -2.46 2.45 2.55
N GLN A 50 -2.52 2.01 3.81
CA GLN A 50 -3.26 2.70 4.87
C GLN A 50 -2.71 4.09 5.17
N GLN A 51 -1.38 4.25 5.26
CA GLN A 51 -0.76 5.58 5.46
C GLN A 51 -1.07 6.50 4.28
N VAL A 52 -0.96 6.03 3.03
CA VAL A 52 -1.27 6.87 1.85
C VAL A 52 -2.75 7.21 1.77
N ARG A 53 -3.66 6.28 2.10
CA ARG A 53 -5.09 6.59 2.18
C ARG A 53 -5.38 7.65 3.23
N HIS A 54 -4.76 7.56 4.40
CA HIS A 54 -4.92 8.56 5.46
C HIS A 54 -4.53 9.96 4.97
N GLU A 55 -3.38 10.08 4.29
CA GLU A 55 -2.90 11.35 3.75
C GLU A 55 -3.74 11.89 2.58
N THR A 56 -4.39 11.01 1.80
CA THR A 56 -5.11 11.40 0.59
C THR A 56 -6.61 11.59 0.78
N HIS A 57 -7.22 11.00 1.81
CA HIS A 57 -8.67 11.07 2.05
C HIS A 57 -9.21 12.49 2.22
N GLN A 58 -8.41 13.40 2.78
CA GLN A 58 -8.75 14.83 2.94
C GLN A 58 -8.99 15.59 1.61
N PHE A 59 -8.63 15.00 0.46
CA PHE A 59 -8.83 15.61 -0.85
C PHE A 59 -10.09 15.11 -1.58
N GLN A 60 -10.89 14.27 -0.94
CA GLN A 60 -12.16 13.76 -1.48
C GLN A 60 -13.30 14.73 -1.20
N GLY A 61 -14.20 14.90 -2.18
CA GLY A 61 -15.43 15.67 -2.05
C GLY A 61 -16.65 14.81 -1.72
N ALA A 62 -16.55 13.49 -1.85
CA ALA A 62 -17.63 12.56 -1.52
C ALA A 62 -17.07 11.23 -1.01
N GLN A 63 -17.89 10.46 -0.30
CA GLN A 63 -17.58 9.09 0.10
C GLN A 63 -18.79 8.17 -0.15
N PHE A 64 -18.54 6.92 -0.56
CA PHE A 64 -19.60 5.93 -0.74
C PHE A 64 -20.10 5.41 0.61
N ASN A 65 -21.41 5.42 0.82
CA ASN A 65 -22.09 4.90 1.99
C ASN A 65 -22.84 3.61 1.63
N GLY A 66 -22.27 2.47 2.03
CA GLY A 66 -22.84 1.16 1.74
C GLY A 66 -24.17 0.85 2.45
N MET A 67 -24.58 1.63 3.45
CA MET A 67 -25.89 1.45 4.10
C MET A 67 -27.04 2.04 3.27
N THR A 68 -26.77 3.11 2.53
CA THR A 68 -27.76 3.84 1.74
C THR A 68 -27.59 3.64 0.23
N ASP A 69 -26.53 2.93 -0.18
CA ASP A 69 -26.13 2.75 -1.59
C ASP A 69 -25.99 4.09 -2.34
N SER A 70 -25.46 5.11 -1.65
CA SER A 70 -25.33 6.48 -2.15
C SER A 70 -23.97 7.09 -1.82
N TYR A 71 -23.65 8.22 -2.44
CA TYR A 71 -22.49 9.03 -2.07
C TYR A 71 -22.89 10.16 -1.13
N ASP A 72 -22.18 10.30 -0.01
CA ASP A 72 -22.32 11.40 0.93
C ASP A 72 -21.34 12.52 0.53
N ASP A 73 -21.83 13.75 0.37
CA ASP A 73 -20.99 14.95 0.14
C ASP A 73 -20.17 15.22 1.41
N LEU A 74 -18.85 15.25 1.28
CA LEU A 74 -17.93 15.56 2.37
C LEU A 74 -17.78 17.06 2.62
N GLY A 75 -18.34 17.88 1.74
CA GLY A 75 -18.41 19.33 1.90
C GLY A 75 -17.06 20.03 1.69
N GLU A 76 -16.87 21.11 2.44
CA GLU A 76 -15.68 21.96 2.34
C GLU A 76 -14.59 21.50 3.31
N ALA A 77 -13.36 21.44 2.84
CA ALA A 77 -12.18 21.15 3.65
C ALA A 77 -11.46 22.45 4.01
N LEU A 78 -11.07 22.58 5.28
CA LEU A 78 -10.18 23.65 5.73
C LEU A 78 -8.74 23.19 5.53
N VAL A 79 -8.00 23.83 4.62
CA VAL A 79 -6.66 23.38 4.21
C VAL A 79 -5.61 24.43 4.55
N CYS A 80 -4.61 24.03 5.33
CA CYS A 80 -3.41 24.82 5.60
C CYS A 80 -2.31 24.46 4.60
N THR A 81 -2.12 25.26 3.55
CA THR A 81 -1.01 25.03 2.60
C THR A 81 0.32 25.60 3.08
N ASN A 82 0.29 26.55 4.01
CA ASN A 82 1.46 27.18 4.61
C ASN A 82 1.15 27.47 6.08
N PRO A 83 1.96 27.01 7.05
CA PRO A 83 1.76 27.31 8.46
C PRO A 83 1.77 28.81 8.81
N ALA A 84 2.36 29.65 7.95
CA ALA A 84 2.41 31.10 8.12
C ALA A 84 1.18 31.85 7.55
N GLU A 85 0.28 31.15 6.85
CA GLU A 85 -0.93 31.73 6.24
C GLU A 85 -2.19 31.20 6.94
N LEU A 86 -3.28 31.96 6.85
CA LEU A 86 -4.58 31.50 7.35
C LEU A 86 -5.05 30.28 6.54
N PRO A 87 -5.72 29.31 7.18
CA PRO A 87 -6.29 28.17 6.47
C PRO A 87 -7.30 28.62 5.41
N GLU A 88 -7.28 27.99 4.24
CA GLU A 88 -8.20 28.29 3.15
C GLU A 88 -9.35 27.27 3.11
N VAL A 89 -10.58 27.75 2.91
CA VAL A 89 -11.74 26.89 2.68
C VAL A 89 -11.78 26.44 1.21
N ARG A 90 -11.64 25.13 1.00
CA ARG A 90 -11.57 24.50 -0.32
C ARG A 90 -12.69 23.49 -0.54
N ARG A 91 -13.17 23.40 -1.77
CA ARG A 91 -14.09 22.33 -2.20
C ARG A 91 -13.45 21.51 -3.31
N TYR A 92 -13.39 20.19 -3.14
CA TYR A 92 -12.84 19.26 -4.10
C TYR A 92 -13.96 18.55 -4.87
N TYR A 93 -13.90 18.55 -6.20
CA TYR A 93 -14.83 17.78 -7.06
C TYR A 93 -14.36 16.35 -7.34
N CYS A 94 -13.48 15.82 -6.50
CA CYS A 94 -13.00 14.44 -6.63
C CYS A 94 -13.90 13.52 -5.82
N ASP A 95 -14.67 12.67 -6.50
CA ASP A 95 -15.63 11.76 -5.86
C ASP A 95 -14.96 10.61 -5.11
N GLY A 96 -13.70 10.31 -5.44
CA GLY A 96 -12.94 9.26 -4.77
C GLY A 96 -11.50 9.14 -5.24
N ILE A 97 -10.67 8.61 -4.34
CA ILE A 97 -9.25 8.36 -4.59
C ILE A 97 -8.97 6.88 -4.37
N ASN A 98 -8.53 6.20 -5.43
CA ASN A 98 -8.10 4.82 -5.38
C ASN A 98 -6.58 4.75 -5.24
N THR A 99 -6.10 4.02 -4.26
CA THR A 99 -4.68 3.74 -4.06
C THR A 99 -4.33 2.33 -4.54
N SER A 100 -3.12 2.17 -5.06
CA SER A 100 -2.57 0.87 -5.47
C SER A 100 -1.08 0.86 -5.20
N ARG A 101 -0.63 -0.09 -4.40
CA ARG A 101 0.79 -0.27 -4.08
C ARG A 101 1.30 -1.52 -4.77
N ASP A 102 2.30 -1.34 -5.63
CA ASP A 102 3.04 -2.46 -6.20
C ASP A 102 4.15 -2.86 -5.22
N ILE A 103 4.33 -4.17 -5.02
CA ILE A 103 5.39 -4.70 -4.16
C ILE A 103 6.49 -5.24 -5.05
N SER A 104 7.73 -4.82 -4.79
CA SER A 104 8.89 -5.28 -5.54
C SER A 104 9.32 -6.68 -5.10
N ASP A 105 9.90 -7.45 -6.03
CA ASP A 105 10.49 -8.76 -5.72
C ASP A 105 11.54 -8.72 -4.59
N PRO A 106 12.38 -7.68 -4.45
CA PRO A 106 13.33 -7.56 -3.34
C PRO A 106 12.65 -7.46 -1.97
N ALA A 107 11.52 -6.75 -1.90
CA ALA A 107 10.71 -6.69 -0.68
C ALA A 107 10.13 -8.07 -0.32
N VAL A 108 9.72 -8.85 -1.33
CA VAL A 108 9.27 -10.23 -1.15
C VAL A 108 10.39 -11.12 -0.65
N VAL A 109 11.57 -11.06 -1.28
CA VAL A 109 12.75 -11.83 -0.87
C VAL A 109 13.14 -11.50 0.57
N ALA A 110 13.21 -10.21 0.92
CA ALA A 110 13.54 -9.76 2.26
C ALA A 110 12.53 -10.27 3.31
N ALA A 111 11.23 -10.20 3.00
CA ALA A 111 10.19 -10.71 3.88
C ALA A 111 10.27 -12.24 4.04
N ALA A 112 10.45 -12.98 2.95
CA ALA A 112 10.59 -14.43 2.99
C ALA A 112 11.81 -14.88 3.81
N GLN A 113 12.95 -14.22 3.63
CA GLN A 113 14.17 -14.49 4.39
C GLN A 113 14.00 -14.17 5.87
N THR A 114 13.36 -13.05 6.21
CA THR A 114 13.06 -12.67 7.61
C THR A 114 12.14 -13.70 8.26
N ILE A 115 11.07 -14.09 7.57
CA ILE A 115 10.14 -15.12 8.05
C ILE A 115 10.87 -16.45 8.24
N ALA A 116 11.69 -16.90 7.29
CA ALA A 116 12.48 -18.12 7.45
C ALA A 116 13.45 -18.05 8.63
N ALA A 117 14.08 -16.88 8.86
CA ALA A 117 15.00 -16.69 9.98
C ALA A 117 14.29 -16.72 11.34
N GLU A 118 13.12 -16.09 11.45
CA GLU A 118 12.35 -16.02 12.70
C GLU A 118 11.53 -17.29 12.99
N ASN A 119 11.29 -18.13 11.97
CA ASN A 119 10.46 -19.34 12.07
C ASN A 119 11.26 -20.55 11.52
N PRO A 120 12.04 -21.26 12.36
CA PRO A 120 12.95 -22.32 11.93
C PRO A 120 12.28 -23.49 11.18
N ASP A 121 11.03 -23.75 11.49
CA ASP A 121 10.18 -24.74 10.85
C ASP A 121 9.75 -24.32 9.43
N ILE A 122 9.50 -23.03 9.20
CA ILE A 122 9.29 -22.48 7.85
C ILE A 122 10.56 -22.58 7.03
N ARG A 123 11.72 -22.28 7.61
CA ARG A 123 13.01 -22.50 6.94
C ARG A 123 13.20 -23.96 6.54
N ALA A 124 12.84 -24.90 7.40
CA ALA A 124 12.87 -26.32 7.07
C ALA A 124 11.90 -26.66 5.92
N ALA A 125 10.70 -26.08 5.91
CA ALA A 125 9.73 -26.28 4.83
C ALA A 125 10.25 -25.78 3.47
N PHE A 126 10.88 -24.60 3.41
CA PHE A 126 11.54 -24.13 2.19
C PHE A 126 12.57 -25.14 1.66
N SER A 127 13.40 -25.72 2.54
CA SER A 127 14.38 -26.74 2.14
C SER A 127 13.76 -28.05 1.68
N ILE A 128 12.65 -28.49 2.29
CA ILE A 128 11.95 -29.73 1.91
C ILE A 128 11.33 -29.62 0.52
N GLU A 129 10.71 -28.47 0.23
CA GLU A 129 10.04 -28.21 -1.05
C GLU A 129 11.02 -27.76 -2.15
N ASP A 130 12.33 -27.68 -1.86
CA ASP A 130 13.38 -27.18 -2.77
C ASP A 130 13.08 -25.76 -3.31
N ILE A 131 12.61 -24.89 -2.42
CA ILE A 131 12.25 -23.51 -2.76
C ILE A 131 13.32 -22.56 -2.23
N ASP A 132 13.96 -21.83 -3.13
CA ASP A 132 14.90 -20.76 -2.79
C ASP A 132 14.16 -19.44 -2.47
N PRO A 133 14.18 -18.97 -1.20
CA PRO A 133 13.55 -17.71 -0.84
C PRO A 133 14.18 -16.49 -1.53
N ALA A 134 15.42 -16.59 -2.01
CA ALA A 134 16.12 -15.52 -2.74
C ALA A 134 15.72 -15.41 -4.23
N ALA A 135 14.97 -16.38 -4.75
CA ALA A 135 14.49 -16.42 -6.13
C ALA A 135 12.98 -16.11 -6.25
N LEU A 136 12.31 -15.81 -5.13
CA LEU A 136 10.88 -15.51 -5.10
C LEU A 136 10.56 -14.20 -5.81
N THR A 137 9.40 -14.16 -6.44
CA THR A 137 8.82 -12.95 -7.03
C THR A 137 7.38 -12.79 -6.59
N TYR A 138 6.89 -11.55 -6.51
CA TYR A 138 5.55 -11.27 -5.99
C TYR A 138 4.46 -12.02 -6.79
N ASN A 139 4.56 -11.99 -8.11
CA ASN A 139 3.58 -12.63 -9.00
C ASN A 139 3.58 -14.16 -8.93
N ARG A 140 4.64 -14.77 -8.39
CA ARG A 140 4.76 -16.23 -8.28
C ARG A 140 4.52 -16.74 -6.88
N LEU A 141 4.56 -15.87 -5.88
CA LEU A 141 4.41 -16.16 -4.46
C LEU A 141 3.28 -17.17 -4.15
N HIS A 142 2.06 -16.87 -4.59
CA HIS A 142 0.91 -17.75 -4.33
C HIS A 142 1.01 -19.09 -5.05
N ARG A 143 1.62 -19.13 -6.23
CA ARG A 143 1.78 -20.39 -6.96
C ARG A 143 2.87 -21.24 -6.30
N ASP A 144 4.04 -20.65 -6.11
CA ASP A 144 5.26 -21.32 -5.68
C ASP A 144 5.15 -21.78 -4.21
N LEU A 145 4.34 -21.09 -3.37
CA LEU A 145 4.22 -21.40 -1.93
C LEU A 145 2.86 -21.95 -1.51
N SER A 146 1.96 -22.25 -2.46
CA SER A 146 0.64 -22.82 -2.15
C SER A 146 0.69 -24.20 -1.49
N THR A 147 1.78 -24.96 -1.68
CA THR A 147 1.95 -26.30 -1.13
C THR A 147 2.28 -26.27 0.37
N ILE A 148 2.91 -25.20 0.86
CA ILE A 148 3.25 -25.02 2.27
C ILE A 148 2.03 -24.46 3.00
N ARG A 149 1.11 -25.36 3.34
CA ARG A 149 -0.12 -25.05 4.08
C ARG A 149 0.18 -24.77 5.55
N LEU A 150 -0.55 -23.81 6.10
CA LEU A 150 -0.44 -23.42 7.50
C LEU A 150 -1.70 -23.81 8.25
N ASP A 151 -1.51 -24.29 9.48
CA ASP A 151 -2.60 -24.49 10.43
C ASP A 151 -3.18 -23.12 10.81
N GLU A 152 -4.50 -23.02 10.87
CA GLU A 152 -5.23 -21.80 11.25
C GLU A 152 -4.86 -21.27 12.64
N ASN A 153 -4.39 -22.15 13.54
CA ASN A 153 -3.99 -21.80 14.90
C ASN A 153 -2.50 -21.44 15.01
N ARG A 154 -1.73 -21.55 13.92
CA ARG A 154 -0.30 -21.29 13.91
C ARG A 154 0.00 -19.86 13.52
N TRP A 155 0.70 -19.14 14.39
CA TRP A 155 1.16 -17.78 14.09
C TRP A 155 2.58 -17.80 13.54
N ILE A 156 2.78 -17.13 12.42
CA ILE A 156 4.09 -16.89 11.82
C ILE A 156 4.60 -15.54 12.28
N LYS A 157 5.85 -15.50 12.73
CA LYS A 157 6.52 -14.27 13.17
C LYS A 157 7.12 -13.51 11.99
N TYR A 158 7.03 -12.20 12.04
CA TYR A 158 7.71 -11.29 11.13
C TYR A 158 8.00 -9.98 11.88
N HIS A 159 9.27 -9.57 11.91
CA HIS A 159 9.75 -8.47 12.74
C HIS A 159 9.36 -8.62 14.23
N GLY A 160 9.37 -9.87 14.73
CA GLY A 160 9.05 -10.20 16.11
C GLY A 160 7.55 -10.14 16.47
N GLN A 161 6.67 -9.81 15.52
CA GLN A 161 5.22 -9.78 15.70
C GLN A 161 4.54 -10.90 14.91
N PRO A 162 3.36 -11.38 15.34
CA PRO A 162 2.59 -12.31 14.54
C PRO A 162 2.06 -11.61 13.27
N VAL A 163 2.19 -12.26 12.11
CA VAL A 163 1.57 -11.79 10.88
C VAL A 163 0.06 -11.93 11.01
N THR A 164 -0.67 -10.82 10.87
CA THR A 164 -2.13 -10.77 10.96
C THR A 164 -2.78 -10.71 9.58
N GLY A 165 -3.90 -11.39 9.38
CA GLY A 165 -4.67 -11.33 8.14
C GLY A 165 -6.00 -12.07 8.25
N ARG A 166 -6.97 -11.71 7.40
CA ARG A 166 -8.34 -12.27 7.44
C ARG A 166 -8.38 -13.77 7.10
N HIS A 167 -7.41 -14.26 6.32
CA HIS A 167 -7.25 -15.66 5.98
C HIS A 167 -5.84 -15.90 5.41
N LEU A 168 -5.01 -16.71 6.08
CA LEU A 168 -3.62 -16.99 5.70
C LEU A 168 -3.38 -18.51 5.58
N PRO A 169 -3.93 -19.16 4.54
CA PRO A 169 -3.96 -20.62 4.44
C PRO A 169 -2.61 -21.25 4.07
N ASP A 170 -1.69 -20.46 3.53
CA ASP A 170 -0.40 -20.90 3.04
C ASP A 170 0.67 -19.82 3.25
N LEU A 171 1.92 -20.24 3.10
CA LEU A 171 3.07 -19.36 3.29
C LEU A 171 3.11 -18.19 2.29
N GLY A 172 2.57 -18.40 1.08
CA GLY A 172 2.42 -17.32 0.11
C GLY A 172 1.51 -16.21 0.65
N SER A 173 0.35 -16.59 1.18
CA SER A 173 -0.60 -15.64 1.78
C SER A 173 0.02 -14.89 2.97
N VAL A 174 0.82 -15.57 3.79
CA VAL A 174 1.55 -14.94 4.91
C VAL A 174 2.58 -13.92 4.42
N ILE A 175 3.43 -14.28 3.45
CA ILE A 175 4.43 -13.34 2.94
C ILE A 175 3.74 -12.15 2.26
N SER A 176 2.65 -12.39 1.53
CA SER A 176 1.84 -11.32 0.92
C SER A 176 1.29 -10.37 1.98
N ALA A 177 0.71 -10.89 3.06
CA ALA A 177 0.24 -10.06 4.16
C ALA A 177 1.37 -9.26 4.83
N ALA A 178 2.52 -9.91 5.06
CA ALA A 178 3.70 -9.28 5.64
C ALA A 178 4.15 -8.07 4.81
N VAL A 179 4.39 -8.24 3.51
CA VAL A 179 4.87 -7.14 2.63
C VAL A 179 3.87 -5.99 2.51
N HIS A 180 2.56 -6.27 2.57
CA HIS A 180 1.53 -5.23 2.51
C HIS A 180 1.45 -4.41 3.80
N CYS A 181 1.79 -5.01 4.95
CA CYS A 181 1.83 -4.33 6.25
C CYS A 181 3.16 -3.62 6.54
N THR A 182 4.22 -3.88 5.77
CA THR A 182 5.53 -3.24 5.96
C THR A 182 5.60 -1.85 5.34
N ASP A 183 6.14 -0.90 6.09
CA ASP A 183 6.56 0.42 5.61
C ASP A 183 8.02 0.36 5.15
N TYR A 184 8.26 0.60 3.86
CA TYR A 184 9.59 0.61 3.23
C TYR A 184 10.12 2.03 2.98
N THR A 185 9.62 3.04 3.70
CA THR A 185 10.11 4.43 3.57
C THR A 185 11.51 4.65 4.15
N GLY A 186 11.93 3.81 5.11
CA GLY A 186 13.23 3.91 5.79
C GLY A 186 14.39 3.22 5.07
N ASP A 187 14.12 2.14 4.34
CA ASP A 187 15.07 1.36 3.56
C ASP A 187 14.32 0.64 2.44
N THR A 188 14.52 1.05 1.18
CA THR A 188 14.07 0.23 0.05
C THR A 188 14.97 -0.99 0.00
N PRO A 189 14.46 -2.22 0.16
CA PRO A 189 15.29 -3.42 0.00
C PRO A 189 15.85 -3.44 -1.42
N THR A 190 17.15 -3.16 -1.57
CA THR A 190 17.84 -3.25 -2.85
C THR A 190 18.25 -4.70 -3.10
N VAL A 191 18.03 -5.20 -4.32
CA VAL A 191 18.72 -6.43 -4.77
C VAL A 191 20.20 -6.14 -4.74
N ALA A 192 20.98 -6.89 -3.98
CA ALA A 192 22.42 -6.93 -4.19
C ALA A 192 22.67 -7.43 -5.61
N ASP A 193 23.27 -6.59 -6.45
CA ASP A 193 23.58 -6.89 -7.85
C ASP A 193 24.17 -8.29 -7.97
N ARG A 194 23.52 -9.15 -8.78
CA ARG A 194 24.07 -10.45 -9.17
C ARG A 194 25.28 -10.17 -10.07
N HIS A 195 26.48 -10.30 -9.52
CA HIS A 195 27.74 -10.39 -10.28
C HIS A 195 27.92 -11.77 -10.89
#